data_AF-A0A3R8K6M9-F1
#
_entry.id   AF-A0A3R8K6M9-F1
#
_cell.length_a   1.000
_cell.length_b   1.000
_cell.length_c   1.000
_cell.angle_alpha   90.00
_cell.angle_beta   90.00
_cell.angle_gamma   90.00
#
_symmetry.space_group_name_H-M   'P 1'
#
loop_
_entity.id
_entity.type
_entity.pdbx_description
1 polymer ?
#
loop_
_entity_poly.entity_id
_entity_poly.type
_entity_poly.pdbx_seq_one_letter_code
_entity_poly.pdbx_strand_id
1 'polypeptide(L)'
;MQIAGFNVEFRHTLPDTLTIRGAMSYTAKVSPSPVGIIASVEHAIRSIDERLAARRSDFEQTQKNFTGLSALVGKPFGHEERLQELTARQAELVDALDITKNQAAGLSAEAEAAETPAATESNDESETPAAVVRMDTSEAPVQMPPTMRVAV
;
A
#
# COMPACT_ATOMS: atom_id res chain seq x y z
N MET A 1 -36.98 -24.26 12.55
CA MET A 1 -36.83 -25.66 13.03
C MET A 1 -35.46 -25.77 13.68
N GLN A 2 -35.35 -26.38 14.86
CA GLN A 2 -34.06 -26.52 15.57
C GLN A 2 -33.66 -28.00 15.62
N ILE A 3 -32.42 -28.29 15.26
CA ILE A 3 -31.85 -29.65 15.31
C ILE A 3 -30.55 -29.57 16.11
N ALA A 4 -30.45 -30.31 17.20
CA ALA A 4 -29.26 -30.36 18.06
C ALA A 4 -28.71 -28.97 18.49
N GLY A 5 -29.61 -28.00 18.69
CA GLY A 5 -29.24 -26.61 19.04
C GLY A 5 -29.03 -25.67 17.84
N PHE A 6 -28.90 -26.20 16.62
CA PHE A 6 -28.73 -25.41 15.41
C PHE A 6 -30.08 -25.02 14.79
N ASN A 7 -30.20 -23.75 14.39
CA ASN A 7 -31.34 -23.26 13.64
C ASN A 7 -31.19 -23.62 12.17
N VAL A 8 -32.17 -24.32 11.62
CA VAL A 8 -32.19 -24.73 10.22
C VAL A 8 -33.15 -23.83 9.47
N GLU A 9 -32.62 -23.12 8.47
CA GLU A 9 -33.31 -22.10 7.69
C GLU A 9 -33.24 -22.44 6.19
N PHE A 10 -34.41 -22.40 5.55
CA PHE A 10 -34.52 -22.33 4.10
C PHE A 10 -34.70 -20.86 3.71
N ARG A 11 -33.76 -20.32 2.92
CA ARG A 11 -33.91 -18.97 2.37
C ARG A 11 -34.40 -19.07 0.93
N HIS A 12 -35.59 -18.53 0.67
CA HIS A 12 -36.16 -18.46 -0.67
C HIS A 12 -35.29 -17.67 -1.67
N THR A 13 -34.36 -16.84 -1.19
CA THR A 13 -33.43 -16.07 -2.03
C THR A 13 -32.30 -16.92 -2.62
N LEU A 14 -32.02 -18.09 -2.05
CA LEU A 14 -31.07 -19.05 -2.60
C LEU A 14 -31.80 -20.37 -2.87
N PRO A 15 -32.14 -20.68 -4.14
CA PRO A 15 -32.74 -21.96 -4.46
C PRO A 15 -31.81 -23.10 -4.04
N ASP A 16 -32.41 -24.23 -3.67
CA ASP A 16 -31.73 -25.48 -3.37
C ASP A 16 -30.64 -25.37 -2.29
N THR A 17 -30.80 -24.44 -1.35
CA THR A 17 -29.81 -24.14 -0.33
C THR A 17 -30.40 -24.16 1.06
N LEU A 18 -29.88 -25.06 1.90
CA LEU A 18 -30.19 -25.15 3.31
C LEU A 18 -29.11 -24.48 4.14
N THR A 19 -29.50 -23.59 5.04
CA THR A 19 -28.57 -22.93 5.96
C THR A 19 -28.73 -23.50 7.37
N ILE A 20 -27.63 -23.96 7.96
CA ILE A 20 -27.53 -24.40 9.35
C ILE A 20 -26.85 -23.28 10.13
N ARG A 21 -27.56 -22.69 11.09
CA ARG A 21 -27.09 -21.57 11.92
C ARG A 21 -26.79 -22.01 13.34
N GLY A 22 -25.56 -21.76 13.77
CA GLY A 22 -25.11 -21.78 15.16
C GLY A 22 -24.39 -20.47 15.48
N ALA A 23 -23.18 -20.54 16.05
CA ALA A 23 -22.28 -19.38 16.15
C ALA A 23 -21.78 -18.91 14.77
N MET A 24 -21.73 -19.82 13.80
CA MET A 24 -21.42 -19.55 12.40
C MET A 24 -22.55 -20.10 11.51
N SER A 25 -22.54 -19.71 10.24
CA SER A 25 -23.50 -20.17 9.24
C SER A 25 -22.84 -21.19 8.32
N TYR A 26 -23.48 -22.35 8.16
CA TYR A 26 -23.05 -23.43 7.29
C TYR A 26 -24.10 -23.68 6.22
N THR A 27 -23.66 -23.99 5.01
CA THR A 27 -24.53 -24.12 3.85
C THR A 27 -24.46 -25.54 3.32
N ALA A 28 -25.61 -26.16 3.13
CA ALA A 28 -25.77 -27.47 2.50
C ALA A 28 -26.61 -27.33 1.23
N LYS A 29 -26.26 -28.06 0.18
CA LYS A 29 -27.05 -28.14 -1.05
C LYS A 29 -28.20 -29.12 -0.86
N VAL A 30 -29.36 -28.71 -1.34
CA VAL A 30 -30.57 -29.52 -1.36
C VAL A 30 -30.66 -30.14 -2.74
N SER A 31 -30.74 -31.47 -2.81
CA SER A 31 -30.93 -32.18 -4.07
C SER A 31 -32.29 -32.87 -4.09
N PRO A 32 -32.77 -33.33 -5.26
CA PRO A 32 -34.06 -34.04 -5.35
C PRO A 32 -34.09 -35.37 -4.61
N SER A 33 -32.91 -35.92 -4.28
CA SER A 33 -32.78 -37.18 -3.56
C SER A 33 -32.68 -36.93 -2.05
N PRO A 34 -33.54 -37.55 -1.23
CA PRO A 34 -33.44 -37.46 0.23
C PRO A 34 -32.05 -37.85 0.76
N VAL A 35 -31.42 -38.84 0.14
CA VAL A 35 -30.06 -39.30 0.50
C VAL A 35 -29.02 -38.21 0.20
N GLY A 36 -29.18 -37.48 -0.90
CA GLY A 36 -28.27 -36.40 -1.26
C GLY A 36 -28.37 -35.18 -0.33
N ILE A 37 -29.58 -34.88 0.17
CA ILE A 37 -29.78 -33.84 1.18
C ILE A 37 -29.05 -34.22 2.48
N ILE A 38 -29.24 -35.45 2.95
CA ILE A 38 -28.58 -35.95 4.16
C ILE A 38 -27.05 -35.89 4.01
N ALA A 39 -26.52 -36.37 2.89
CA ALA A 39 -25.08 -36.32 2.61
C ALA A 39 -24.54 -34.89 2.59
N SER A 40 -25.29 -33.94 2.02
CA SER A 40 -24.85 -32.54 2.02
C SER A 40 -24.89 -31.90 3.40
N VAL A 41 -25.89 -32.25 4.23
CA VAL A 41 -25.97 -31.78 5.62
C VAL A 41 -24.85 -32.39 6.45
N GLU A 42 -24.57 -33.68 6.29
CA GLU A 42 -23.45 -34.35 6.95
C GLU A 42 -22.12 -33.70 6.60
N HIS A 43 -21.90 -33.40 5.31
CA HIS A 43 -20.71 -32.68 4.87
C HIS A 43 -20.61 -31.29 5.51
N ALA A 44 -21.72 -30.55 5.58
CA ALA A 44 -21.75 -29.24 6.24
C ALA A 44 -21.39 -29.34 7.73
N ILE A 45 -21.90 -30.35 8.45
CA ILE A 45 -21.60 -30.60 9.86
C ILE A 45 -20.14 -31.01 10.04
N ARG A 46 -19.62 -31.91 9.20
CA ARG A 46 -18.21 -32.35 9.27
C ARG A 46 -17.24 -31.20 9.03
N SER A 47 -17.60 -30.25 8.17
CA SER A 47 -16.79 -29.06 7.89
C SER A 47 -16.70 -28.07 9.06
N ILE A 48 -17.54 -28.23 10.10
CA ILE A 48 -17.55 -27.32 11.26
C ILE A 48 -16.21 -27.34 11.97
N ASP A 49 -15.69 -28.54 12.28
CA ASP A 49 -14.47 -28.71 13.04
C ASP A 49 -13.25 -28.18 12.27
N GLU A 50 -13.18 -28.48 10.98
CA GLU A 50 -12.13 -27.98 10.07
C GLU A 50 -12.14 -26.44 10.01
N ARG A 51 -13.32 -25.84 9.83
CA ARG A 51 -13.48 -24.37 9.79
C ARG A 51 -13.13 -23.74 11.12
N LEU A 52 -13.46 -24.39 12.22
CA LEU A 52 -13.17 -23.91 13.56
C LEU A 52 -11.65 -23.93 13.82
N ALA A 53 -10.96 -25.00 13.41
CA ALA A 53 -9.50 -25.08 13.46
C ALA A 53 -8.83 -23.99 12.61
N ALA A 54 -9.29 -23.80 11.37
CA ALA A 54 -8.79 -22.73 10.50
C ALA A 54 -8.98 -21.34 11.14
N ARG A 55 -10.16 -21.05 11.68
CA ARG A 55 -10.45 -19.77 12.36
C ARG A 55 -9.56 -19.53 13.58
N ARG A 56 -9.28 -20.57 14.37
CA ARG A 56 -8.35 -20.46 15.50
C ARG A 56 -6.94 -20.13 15.04
N SER A 57 -6.46 -20.81 14.00
CA SER A 57 -5.16 -20.52 13.39
C SER A 57 -5.07 -19.09 12.85
N ASP A 58 -6.09 -18.63 12.11
CA ASP A 58 -6.16 -17.25 11.60
C ASP A 58 -6.12 -16.22 12.73
N PHE A 59 -6.81 -16.51 13.83
CA PHE A 59 -6.85 -15.64 15.01
C PHE A 59 -5.47 -15.57 15.68
N GLU A 60 -4.81 -16.71 15.90
CA GLU A 60 -3.45 -16.75 16.45
C GLU A 60 -2.45 -16.01 15.56
N GLN A 61 -2.53 -16.19 14.24
CA GLN A 61 -1.65 -15.49 13.31
C GLN A 61 -1.90 -13.97 13.34
N THR A 62 -3.16 -13.55 13.34
CA THR A 62 -3.54 -12.14 13.44
C THR A 62 -3.04 -11.54 14.76
N GLN A 63 -3.17 -12.27 15.87
CA GLN A 63 -2.66 -11.82 17.16
C GLN A 63 -1.14 -11.65 17.13
N LYS A 64 -0.38 -12.61 16.58
CA LYS A 64 1.08 -12.51 16.41
C LYS A 64 1.46 -11.30 15.56
N ASN A 65 0.77 -11.10 14.44
CA ASN A 65 0.98 -9.95 13.57
C ASN A 65 0.69 -8.64 14.30
N PHE A 66 -0.41 -8.58 15.06
CA PHE A 66 -0.77 -7.43 15.87
C PHE A 66 0.30 -7.12 16.91
N THR A 67 0.79 -8.12 17.65
CA THR A 67 1.87 -7.91 18.64
C THR A 67 3.18 -7.47 17.99
N GLY A 68 3.49 -8.01 16.80
CA GLY A 68 4.67 -7.62 16.04
C GLY A 68 4.59 -6.18 15.57
N LEU A 69 3.46 -5.79 14.98
CA LEU A 69 3.21 -4.42 14.52
C LEU A 69 3.12 -3.44 15.68
N SER A 70 2.44 -3.79 16.77
CA SER A 70 2.34 -2.93 17.96
C SER A 70 3.72 -2.69 18.60
N ALA A 71 4.64 -3.65 18.51
CA ALA A 71 6.01 -3.45 18.95
C ALA A 71 6.84 -2.53 18.03
N LEU A 72 6.36 -2.26 16.82
CA LEU A 72 6.93 -1.26 15.90
C LEU A 72 6.29 0.12 16.11
N VAL A 73 5.06 0.19 16.61
CA VAL A 73 4.40 1.46 16.96
C VAL A 73 5.19 2.14 18.09
N GLY A 74 5.78 3.29 17.77
CA GLY A 74 6.58 4.07 18.72
C GLY A 74 8.08 3.75 18.71
N LYS A 75 8.57 2.83 17.87
CA LYS A 75 10.01 2.75 17.61
C LYS A 75 10.44 3.94 16.77
N PRO A 76 11.45 4.72 17.20
CA PRO A 76 11.99 5.80 16.38
C PRO A 76 12.52 5.22 15.08
N PHE A 77 12.43 5.99 14.01
CA PHE A 77 12.91 5.53 12.71
C PHE A 77 14.43 5.35 12.80
N GLY A 78 14.96 4.22 12.34
CA GLY A 78 16.39 3.91 12.50
C GLY A 78 17.35 4.92 11.84
N HIS A 79 16.83 5.78 10.96
CA HIS A 79 17.58 6.87 10.34
C HIS A 79 17.05 8.26 10.71
N GLU A 80 16.27 8.37 11.78
CA GLU A 80 15.75 9.64 12.27
C GLU A 80 16.89 10.62 12.58
N GLU A 81 17.95 10.15 13.22
CA GLU A 81 19.15 10.95 13.50
C GLU A 81 19.84 11.43 12.22
N ARG A 82 19.99 10.55 11.22
CA ARG A 82 20.61 10.91 9.93
C ARG A 82 19.73 11.87 9.13
N LEU A 83 18.41 11.73 9.21
CA LEU A 83 17.47 12.68 8.61
C LEU A 83 17.57 14.05 9.29
N GLN A 84 17.66 14.10 10.63
CA GLN A 84 17.85 15.35 11.36
C GLN A 84 19.18 16.01 10.98
N GLU A 85 20.27 15.25 10.90
CA GLU A 85 21.58 15.76 10.49
C GLU A 85 21.55 16.35 9.07
N LEU A 86 21.00 15.62 8.10
CA LEU A 86 20.89 16.10 6.73
C LEU A 86 19.98 17.32 6.61
N THR A 87 18.90 17.36 7.38
CA THR A 87 17.95 18.49 7.41
C THR A 87 18.61 19.73 8.02
N ALA A 88 19.38 19.57 9.10
CA ALA A 88 20.14 20.66 9.72
C ALA A 88 21.17 21.23 8.75
N ARG A 89 21.92 20.35 8.06
CA ARG A 89 22.89 20.76 7.04
C ARG A 89 22.23 21.47 5.86
N GLN A 90 21.05 21.01 5.43
CA GLN A 90 20.30 21.68 4.39
C GLN A 90 19.87 23.09 4.82
N ALA A 91 19.39 23.27 6.05
CA ALA A 91 19.02 24.58 6.58
C ALA A 91 20.23 25.53 6.60
N GLU A 92 21.39 25.07 7.08
CA GLU A 92 22.63 25.86 7.07
C GLU A 92 23.04 26.29 5.65
N LEU A 93 22.96 25.39 4.68
CA LEU A 93 23.28 25.70 3.29
C LEU A 93 22.29 26.68 2.67
N VAL A 94 21.00 26.57 3.00
CA VAL A 94 19.97 27.51 2.56
C VAL A 94 20.25 28.90 3.13
N ASP A 95 20.57 29.01 4.41
CA ASP A 95 20.90 30.30 5.04
C ASP A 95 22.16 30.92 4.42
N ALA A 96 23.20 30.14 4.18
CA ALA A 96 24.42 30.61 3.51
C ALA A 96 24.16 31.05 2.05
N LEU A 97 23.30 30.31 1.32
CA LEU A 97 22.89 30.67 -0.03
C LEU A 97 22.03 31.94 -0.06
N ASP A 98 21.17 32.16 0.94
CA ASP A 98 20.33 33.35 1.02
C ASP A 98 21.15 34.60 1.40
N ILE A 99 22.09 34.46 2.34
CA ILE A 99 23.06 35.51 2.70
C ILE A 99 23.91 35.89 1.48
N THR A 100 24.41 34.92 0.72
CA THR A 100 25.20 35.18 -0.50
C THR A 100 24.35 35.76 -1.62
N LYS A 101 23.08 35.36 -1.76
CA LYS A 101 22.14 35.95 -2.73
C LYS A 101 21.82 37.41 -2.41
N ASN A 102 21.65 37.77 -1.14
CA ASN A 102 21.43 39.16 -0.73
C ASN A 102 22.68 40.04 -0.94
N GLN A 103 23.89 39.48 -0.72
CA GLN A 103 25.15 40.16 -1.04
C GLN A 103 25.41 40.29 -2.55
N ALA A 104 25.08 39.27 -3.33
CA ALA A 104 25.20 39.29 -4.78
C ALA A 104 24.16 40.23 -5.43
N ALA A 105 22.95 40.33 -4.89
CA ALA A 105 21.95 41.31 -5.34
C ALA A 105 22.40 42.76 -5.09
N GLY A 106 23.09 43.02 -3.97
CA GLY A 106 23.70 44.32 -3.69
C GLY A 106 24.87 44.68 -4.63
N LEU A 107 25.63 43.69 -5.12
CA LEU A 107 26.72 43.92 -6.08
C LEU A 107 26.26 43.91 -7.55
N SER A 108 25.16 43.21 -7.86
CA SER A 108 24.53 43.20 -9.18
C SER A 108 23.76 44.49 -9.47
N ALA A 109 23.27 45.19 -8.45
CA ALA A 109 22.66 46.50 -8.61
C ALA A 109 23.68 47.59 -8.99
N GLU A 110 24.95 47.40 -8.65
CA GLU A 110 26.06 48.30 -9.00
C GLU A 110 26.73 47.98 -10.34
N ALA A 111 26.38 46.85 -10.99
CA ALA A 111 27.02 46.37 -12.22
C ALA A 111 26.10 46.44 -13.48
N GLU A 112 24.85 46.84 -13.35
CA GLU A 112 23.88 47.01 -14.44
C GLU A 112 23.87 48.45 -15.02
N ALA A 113 25.06 49.00 -15.29
CA ALA A 113 25.20 50.31 -15.94
C ALA A 113 26.24 50.37 -17.08
N ALA A 114 26.73 49.24 -17.58
CA ALA A 114 27.66 49.23 -18.72
C ALA A 114 27.43 48.04 -19.67
N GLU A 115 26.62 48.33 -20.71
CA GLU A 115 26.73 47.88 -22.11
C GLU A 115 26.93 46.37 -22.45
N THR A 116 25.87 45.76 -23.01
CA THR A 116 25.93 44.75 -24.09
C THR A 116 26.60 45.32 -25.36
N PRO A 117 27.30 44.57 -26.25
CA PRO A 117 26.66 43.51 -27.08
C PRO A 117 27.55 42.37 -27.70
N ALA A 118 26.83 41.40 -28.30
CA ALA A 118 27.10 40.65 -29.56
C ALA A 118 28.10 39.46 -29.66
N ALA A 119 27.55 38.31 -30.14
CA ALA A 119 28.01 37.41 -31.23
C ALA A 119 29.41 36.73 -31.14
N THR A 120 29.74 35.50 -31.58
CA THR A 120 29.13 34.43 -32.39
C THR A 120 30.20 33.31 -32.55
N GLU A 121 29.79 32.06 -32.84
CA GLU A 121 30.56 30.93 -33.46
C GLU A 121 31.70 30.26 -32.63
N SER A 122 32.01 28.97 -32.72
CA SER A 122 31.65 27.85 -33.60
C SER A 122 32.26 26.56 -32.99
N ASN A 123 31.67 25.38 -33.19
CA ASN A 123 32.46 24.14 -33.10
C ASN A 123 32.00 23.11 -34.14
N ASP A 124 33.01 22.62 -34.84
CA ASP A 124 33.01 21.86 -36.09
C ASP A 124 32.90 20.35 -35.85
N GLU A 125 32.45 19.65 -36.88
CA GLU A 125 32.03 18.25 -36.92
C GLU A 125 33.17 17.24 -36.69
N SER A 126 32.85 16.08 -36.09
CA SER A 126 33.48 14.79 -36.48
C SER A 126 32.66 13.58 -36.01
N GLU A 127 31.90 13.05 -36.97
CA GLU A 127 31.63 11.64 -37.29
C GLU A 127 31.58 10.56 -36.18
N THR A 128 30.38 9.97 -36.04
CA THR A 128 30.12 8.60 -35.57
C THR A 128 30.50 7.56 -36.65
N PRO A 129 30.66 6.26 -36.32
CA PRO A 129 29.46 5.40 -36.36
C PRO A 129 29.38 4.26 -35.31
N ALA A 130 28.13 4.05 -34.88
CA ALA A 130 27.44 2.77 -34.75
C ALA A 130 27.90 1.73 -33.70
N ALA A 131 27.13 1.64 -32.61
CA ALA A 131 26.52 0.38 -32.18
C ALA A 131 25.21 0.67 -31.42
N VAL A 132 24.08 0.45 -32.11
CA VAL A 132 22.73 0.54 -31.58
C VAL A 132 22.42 -0.72 -30.78
N VAL A 133 22.11 -0.59 -29.49
CA VAL A 133 21.25 -1.56 -28.78
C VAL A 133 20.18 -0.78 -28.02
N ARG A 134 18.98 -0.77 -28.61
CA ARG A 134 17.75 -0.30 -28.00
C ARG A 134 17.22 -1.39 -27.08
N MET A 135 16.94 -1.07 -25.81
CA MET A 135 15.85 -1.70 -25.07
C MET A 135 15.13 -0.64 -24.27
N ASP A 136 13.89 -0.43 -24.71
CA ASP A 136 12.85 0.37 -24.10
C ASP A 136 12.42 -0.26 -22.77
N THR A 137 12.36 0.53 -21.71
CA THR A 137 11.38 0.27 -20.65
C THR A 137 10.94 1.60 -20.06
N SER A 138 9.81 2.07 -20.60
CA SER A 138 8.93 3.06 -20.00
C SER A 138 8.62 2.72 -18.54
N GLU A 139 8.96 3.62 -17.60
CA GLU A 139 8.44 3.59 -16.23
C GLU A 139 7.67 4.89 -15.98
N ALA A 140 6.34 4.77 -16.00
CA ALA A 140 5.40 5.84 -15.69
C ALA A 140 5.45 6.18 -14.18
N PRO A 141 5.22 7.44 -13.77
CA PRO A 141 5.32 7.83 -12.37
C PRO A 141 4.17 7.23 -11.54
N VAL A 142 4.53 6.48 -10.50
CA VAL A 142 3.61 5.94 -9.49
C VAL A 142 3.02 7.11 -8.67
N GLN A 143 1.74 7.38 -8.89
CA GLN A 143 0.98 8.38 -8.15
C GLN A 143 0.57 7.80 -6.77
N MET A 144 1.11 8.34 -5.68
CA MET A 144 0.69 7.98 -4.31
C MET A 144 -0.72 8.52 -4.01
N PRO A 145 -1.60 7.74 -3.37
CA PRO A 145 -2.92 8.25 -2.97
C PRO A 145 -2.82 9.18 -1.75
N PRO A 146 -3.74 10.17 -1.61
CA PRO A 146 -3.69 11.15 -0.53
C PRO A 146 -4.07 10.53 0.84
N THR A 147 -3.22 10.79 1.84
CA THR A 147 -3.50 10.48 3.25
C THR A 147 -4.75 11.22 3.73
N MET A 148 -5.77 10.45 4.11
CA MET A 148 -6.99 10.94 4.72
C MET A 148 -6.67 11.50 6.12
N ARG A 149 -6.74 12.83 6.28
CA ARG A 149 -6.67 13.48 7.60
C ARG A 149 -7.94 13.15 8.38
N VAL A 150 -7.80 12.41 9.48
CA VAL A 150 -8.82 12.35 10.52
C VAL A 150 -8.69 13.63 11.34
N ALA A 151 -9.69 14.49 11.24
CA ALA A 151 -9.84 15.65 12.11
C ALA A 151 -10.24 15.16 13.51
N VAL A 152 -9.55 15.68 14.53
CA VAL A 152 -9.97 15.66 15.94
C VAL A 152 -11.04 16.72 16.15
#